data_AF-T0YW36-F1
#
_entry.id   AF-T0YW36-F1
#
_cell.length_a   1.000
_cell.length_b   1.000
_cell.length_c   1.000
_cell.angle_alpha   90.00
_cell.angle_beta   90.00
_cell.angle_gamma   90.00
#
_symmetry.space_group_name_H-M   'P 1'
#
loop_
_entity.id
_entity.type
_entity.pdbx_description
1 polymer ?
#
loop_
_entity_poly.entity_id
_entity_poly.type
_entity_poly.pdbx_seq_one_letter_code
_entity_poly.pdbx_strand_id
1 'polypeptide(L)'
;MLGQMKGKGLKVTDLAANLTTIEQGVLGLAPDHFRQYGVEINKIQGINISLPEEVQKAIDTRSDMSVLGVNYIQYQAGQAMVDAAKNPTGVAGAGAGLGVGLGAGMGMGYGMSGQMMTGMQQQPTKACPKCGSMVPANSAFCPNCGALMSPATIPCPKCGTQVPVGTKFCPNCGNNMSEPATKKCPSCGTEVSSNAKFCPNCGKQL
;
A
#
# COMPACT_ATOMS: atom_id res chain seq x y z
N MET A 1 -16.20 -2.25 27.36
CA MET A 1 -15.35 -3.37 26.90
C MET A 1 -15.35 -3.58 25.38
N LEU A 2 -16.48 -3.69 24.70
CA LEU A 2 -16.51 -3.88 23.24
C LEU A 2 -15.76 -2.79 22.45
N GLY A 3 -15.83 -1.53 22.89
CA GLY A 3 -15.04 -0.44 22.30
C GLY A 3 -13.52 -0.56 22.49
N GLN A 4 -13.06 -1.11 23.63
CA GLN A 4 -11.64 -1.38 23.88
C GLN A 4 -11.15 -2.60 23.09
N MET A 5 -12.02 -3.59 22.88
CA MET A 5 -11.73 -4.76 22.03
C MET A 5 -11.67 -4.37 20.55
N LYS A 6 -12.57 -3.49 20.08
CA LYS A 6 -12.49 -2.86 18.75
C LYS A 6 -11.17 -2.10 18.55
N GLY A 7 -10.69 -1.40 19.58
CA GLY A 7 -9.39 -0.71 19.59
C GLY A 7 -8.18 -1.65 19.53
N LYS A 8 -8.34 -2.93 19.91
CA LYS A 8 -7.33 -4.00 19.80
C LYS A 8 -7.38 -4.75 18.46
N GLY A 9 -8.18 -4.28 17.50
CA GLY A 9 -8.25 -4.86 16.16
C GLY A 9 -9.21 -6.05 16.01
N LEU A 10 -10.04 -6.34 17.02
CA LEU A 10 -11.09 -7.36 16.88
C LEU A 10 -12.11 -6.92 15.82
N LYS A 11 -12.18 -7.70 14.74
CA LYS A 11 -13.18 -7.48 13.68
C LYS A 11 -14.49 -8.12 14.09
N VAL A 12 -15.58 -7.67 13.47
CA VAL A 12 -16.93 -8.25 13.68
C VAL A 12 -16.92 -9.76 13.38
N THR A 13 -16.04 -10.20 12.48
CA THR A 13 -15.81 -11.59 12.11
C THR A 13 -15.18 -12.43 13.23
N ASP A 14 -14.49 -11.80 14.17
CA ASP A 14 -13.72 -12.50 15.21
C ASP A 14 -14.52 -12.62 16.52
N LEU A 15 -15.74 -12.06 16.57
CA LEU A 15 -16.59 -12.14 17.76
C LEU A 15 -16.97 -13.58 18.09
N ALA A 16 -17.30 -14.39 17.09
CA ALA A 16 -17.67 -15.80 17.27
C ALA A 16 -16.52 -16.62 17.88
N ALA A 17 -15.27 -16.35 17.48
CA ALA A 17 -14.09 -17.02 18.01
C ALA A 17 -13.71 -16.56 19.43
N ASN A 18 -14.19 -15.39 19.85
CA ASN A 18 -13.82 -14.76 21.13
C ASN A 18 -14.99 -14.68 22.12
N LEU A 19 -16.07 -15.44 21.91
CA LEU A 19 -17.26 -15.42 22.77
C LEU A 19 -16.92 -15.67 24.24
N THR A 20 -16.05 -16.64 24.55
CA THR A 20 -15.62 -16.93 25.93
C THR A 20 -14.92 -15.74 26.59
N THR A 21 -14.08 -15.02 25.84
CA THR A 21 -13.38 -13.82 26.34
C THR A 21 -14.38 -12.68 26.59
N ILE A 22 -15.40 -12.56 25.74
CA ILE A 22 -16.47 -11.58 25.89
C ILE A 22 -17.33 -11.92 27.11
N GLU A 23 -17.68 -13.19 27.30
CA GLU A 23 -18.45 -13.69 28.45
C GLU A 23 -17.74 -13.38 29.78
N GLN A 24 -16.45 -13.69 29.88
CA GLN A 24 -15.64 -13.38 31.07
C GLN A 24 -15.48 -11.86 31.29
N GLY A 25 -15.33 -11.10 30.22
CA GLY A 25 -15.28 -9.63 30.31
C GLY A 25 -16.58 -9.03 30.83
N VAL A 26 -17.73 -9.50 30.34
CA VAL A 26 -19.05 -9.06 30.81
C VAL A 26 -19.29 -9.51 32.26
N LEU A 27 -18.88 -10.72 32.62
CA LEU A 27 -18.95 -11.22 34.00
C LEU A 27 -18.15 -10.31 34.96
N GLY A 28 -16.96 -9.86 34.56
CA GLY A 28 -16.13 -8.97 35.38
C GLY A 28 -16.72 -7.57 35.61
N LEU A 29 -17.58 -7.10 34.70
CA LEU A 29 -18.28 -5.81 34.82
C LEU A 29 -19.66 -5.93 35.48
N ALA A 30 -20.20 -7.15 35.61
CA ALA A 30 -21.50 -7.37 36.22
C ALA A 30 -21.59 -6.89 37.69
N PRO A 31 -20.58 -7.09 38.56
CA PRO A 31 -20.66 -6.67 39.96
C PRO A 31 -20.89 -5.16 40.13
N ASP A 32 -20.34 -4.33 39.24
CA ASP A 32 -20.44 -2.86 39.34
C ASP A 32 -21.89 -2.36 39.21
N HIS A 33 -22.73 -3.09 38.48
CA HIS A 33 -24.13 -2.74 38.26
C HIS A 33 -25.11 -3.59 39.06
N PHE A 34 -24.83 -4.88 39.29
CA PHE A 34 -25.78 -5.81 39.91
C PHE A 34 -25.63 -5.95 41.43
N ARG A 35 -24.45 -5.64 42.01
CA ARG A 35 -24.27 -5.68 43.48
C ARG A 35 -25.16 -4.70 44.22
N GLN A 36 -25.45 -3.54 43.62
CA GLN A 36 -26.33 -2.53 44.22
C GLN A 36 -27.76 -3.06 44.43
N TYR A 37 -28.15 -4.07 43.65
CA TYR A 37 -29.47 -4.72 43.74
C TYR A 37 -29.42 -6.05 44.49
N GLY A 38 -28.27 -6.43 45.08
CA GLY A 38 -28.09 -7.69 45.79
C GLY A 38 -28.08 -8.93 44.89
N VAL A 39 -27.81 -8.76 43.59
CA VAL A 39 -27.79 -9.85 42.60
C VAL A 39 -26.35 -10.16 42.22
N GLU A 40 -25.95 -11.44 42.33
CA GLU A 40 -24.64 -11.93 41.91
C GLU A 40 -24.78 -12.82 40.67
N ILE A 41 -24.08 -12.46 39.59
CA ILE A 41 -24.04 -13.25 38.37
C ILE A 41 -22.79 -14.12 38.41
N ASN A 42 -22.99 -15.40 38.75
CA ASN A 42 -21.89 -16.36 38.90
C ASN A 42 -21.37 -16.87 37.55
N LYS A 43 -22.19 -16.82 36.49
CA LYS A 43 -21.87 -17.42 35.20
C LYS A 43 -22.73 -16.82 34.08
N ILE A 44 -22.10 -16.44 32.98
CA ILE A 44 -22.74 -16.07 31.72
C ILE A 44 -22.23 -17.05 30.66
N GLN A 45 -23.15 -17.72 29.96
CA GLN A 45 -22.83 -18.64 28.87
C GLN A 45 -23.87 -18.55 27.77
N GLY A 46 -23.43 -18.79 26.54
CA GLY A 46 -24.31 -18.94 25.39
C GLY A 46 -24.75 -17.60 24.81
N ILE A 47 -23.86 -16.61 24.80
CA ILE A 47 -24.10 -15.36 24.07
C ILE A 47 -24.20 -15.71 22.57
N ASN A 48 -25.44 -15.78 22.07
CA ASN A 48 -25.69 -15.97 20.65
C ASN A 48 -25.76 -14.60 19.97
N ILE A 49 -24.80 -14.36 19.09
CA ILE A 49 -24.80 -13.18 18.22
C ILE A 49 -25.27 -13.68 16.87
N SER A 50 -26.55 -13.42 16.55
CA SER A 50 -27.05 -13.64 15.19
C SER A 50 -26.37 -12.64 14.27
N LEU A 51 -25.45 -13.14 13.44
CA LEU A 51 -24.87 -12.35 12.37
C LEU A 51 -25.87 -12.26 11.22
N PRO A 52 -26.04 -11.08 10.59
CA PRO A 52 -26.85 -10.96 9.38
C PRO A 52 -26.22 -11.79 8.24
N GLU A 53 -27.07 -12.33 7.36
CA GLU A 53 -26.66 -13.28 6.29
C GLU A 53 -25.51 -12.78 5.42
N GLU A 54 -25.49 -11.47 5.13
CA GLU A 54 -24.44 -10.83 4.33
C GLU A 54 -23.05 -10.98 4.97
N VAL A 55 -22.97 -10.90 6.30
CA VAL A 55 -21.72 -11.02 7.04
C VAL A 55 -21.29 -12.47 7.11
N GLN A 56 -22.24 -13.40 7.28
CA GLN A 56 -21.94 -14.84 7.26
C GLN A 56 -21.35 -15.26 5.90
N LYS A 57 -21.98 -14.84 4.80
CA LYS A 57 -21.49 -15.10 3.45
C LYS A 57 -20.10 -14.53 3.21
N ALA A 58 -19.81 -13.33 3.73
CA ALA A 58 -18.50 -12.71 3.61
C ALA A 58 -17.42 -13.47 4.42
N ILE A 59 -17.78 -14.00 5.60
CA ILE A 59 -16.90 -14.84 6.42
C ILE A 59 -16.62 -16.16 5.70
N ASP A 60 -17.65 -16.82 5.17
CA ASP A 60 -17.51 -18.09 4.47
C ASP A 60 -16.65 -17.93 3.20
N THR A 61 -16.93 -16.90 2.40
CA THR A 61 -16.14 -16.58 1.19
C THR A 61 -14.66 -16.33 1.52
N ARG A 62 -14.39 -15.59 2.60
CA ARG A 62 -13.01 -15.35 3.05
C ARG A 62 -12.35 -16.63 3.54
N SER A 63 -13.10 -17.48 4.23
CA SER A 63 -12.63 -18.75 4.77
C SER A 63 -12.30 -19.71 3.64
N ASP A 64 -13.16 -19.83 2.63
CA ASP A 64 -12.93 -20.62 1.41
C ASP A 64 -11.65 -20.19 0.70
N MET A 65 -11.48 -18.88 0.49
CA MET A 65 -10.26 -18.34 -0.13
C MET A 65 -9.01 -18.65 0.70
N SER A 66 -9.12 -18.59 2.03
CA SER A 66 -8.01 -18.89 2.93
C SER A 66 -7.66 -20.38 2.97
N VAL A 67 -8.64 -21.27 2.90
CA VAL A 67 -8.44 -22.73 2.90
C VAL A 67 -7.87 -23.20 1.57
N LEU A 68 -8.39 -22.66 0.46
CA LEU A 68 -7.97 -23.03 -0.89
C LEU A 68 -6.66 -22.34 -1.31
N GLY A 69 -6.19 -21.34 -0.55
CA GLY A 69 -4.98 -20.57 -0.88
C GLY A 69 -5.11 -19.76 -2.17
N VAL A 70 -6.34 -19.45 -2.59
CA VAL A 70 -6.63 -18.76 -3.85
C VAL A 70 -6.88 -17.28 -3.61
N ASN A 71 -6.52 -16.44 -4.59
CA ASN A 71 -6.86 -15.03 -4.54
C ASN A 71 -8.31 -14.78 -5.01
N TYR A 72 -8.82 -13.56 -4.77
CA TYR A 72 -10.20 -13.18 -5.12
C TYR A 72 -10.54 -13.42 -6.60
N ILE A 73 -9.58 -13.16 -7.50
CA ILE A 73 -9.76 -13.34 -8.95
C ILE A 73 -9.94 -14.82 -9.30
N GLN A 74 -9.11 -15.69 -8.72
CA GLN A 74 -9.20 -17.14 -8.93
C GLN A 74 -10.50 -17.72 -8.36
N TYR A 75 -10.93 -17.23 -7.19
CA TYR A 75 -12.20 -17.66 -6.58
C TYR A 75 -13.40 -17.29 -7.47
N GLN A 76 -13.46 -16.06 -7.99
CA GLN A 76 -14.52 -15.66 -8.93
C GLN A 76 -14.46 -16.42 -10.25
N ALA A 77 -13.27 -16.67 -10.79
CA ALA A 77 -13.11 -17.48 -12.00
C ALA A 77 -13.65 -18.90 -11.81
N GLY A 78 -13.37 -19.52 -10.65
CA GLY A 78 -13.92 -20.83 -10.29
C GLY A 78 -15.44 -20.83 -10.17
N GLN A 79 -16.02 -19.81 -9.50
CA GLN A 79 -17.49 -19.69 -9.41
C GLN A 79 -18.15 -19.53 -10.79
N ALA A 80 -17.56 -18.70 -11.68
CA ALA A 80 -18.06 -18.54 -13.04
C ALA A 80 -18.03 -19.85 -13.84
N MET A 81 -16.99 -20.69 -13.64
CA MET A 81 -16.93 -22.02 -14.25
C MET A 81 -18.03 -22.95 -13.72
N VAL A 82 -18.31 -22.92 -12.42
CA VAL A 82 -19.39 -23.73 -11.80
C VAL A 82 -20.76 -23.27 -12.29
N ASP A 83 -21.00 -21.97 -12.40
CA ASP A 83 -22.28 -21.44 -12.87
C ASP A 83 -22.51 -21.68 -14.38
N ALA A 84 -21.44 -21.67 -15.18
CA ALA A 84 -21.50 -22.10 -16.57
C ALA A 84 -21.83 -23.61 -16.68
N ALA A 85 -21.27 -24.45 -15.80
CA ALA A 85 -21.55 -25.88 -15.77
C ALA A 85 -23.00 -26.21 -15.34
N LYS A 86 -23.60 -25.38 -14.47
CA LYS A 86 -25.00 -25.51 -14.03
C LYS A 86 -26.03 -25.11 -15.09
N ASN A 87 -25.62 -24.42 -16.16
CA ASN A 87 -26.49 -24.04 -17.28
C ASN A 87 -26.12 -24.79 -18.57
N PRO A 88 -26.23 -26.13 -18.59
CA PRO A 88 -25.85 -26.95 -19.74
C PRO A 88 -26.76 -26.75 -20.95
N THR A 89 -27.88 -26.03 -20.85
CA THR A 89 -28.83 -25.82 -21.96
C THR A 89 -28.85 -24.39 -22.51
N GLY A 90 -28.13 -23.44 -21.90
CA GLY A 90 -28.09 -22.04 -22.33
C GLY A 90 -26.97 -21.70 -23.32
N VAL A 91 -25.97 -22.57 -23.46
CA VAL A 91 -24.79 -22.37 -24.32
C VAL A 91 -24.33 -23.70 -24.97
N ALA A 92 -25.17 -24.74 -24.93
CA ALA A 92 -24.86 -26.05 -25.54
C ALA A 92 -25.60 -26.31 -26.86
N GLY A 93 -26.10 -25.27 -27.52
CA GLY A 93 -26.59 -25.34 -28.91
C GLY A 93 -25.57 -24.90 -29.96
N ALA A 94 -24.46 -24.28 -29.56
CA ALA A 94 -23.46 -23.75 -30.48
C ALA A 94 -22.05 -23.85 -29.89
N GLY A 95 -21.38 -25.00 -30.05
CA GLY A 95 -19.91 -25.09 -30.02
C GLY A 95 -19.16 -24.70 -28.73
N ALA A 96 -19.84 -24.51 -27.60
CA ALA A 96 -19.27 -23.93 -26.39
C ALA A 96 -19.28 -24.89 -25.17
N GLY A 97 -19.44 -26.19 -25.40
CA GLY A 97 -19.41 -27.23 -24.34
C GLY A 97 -18.02 -27.64 -23.85
N LEU A 98 -16.96 -27.30 -24.58
CA LEU A 98 -15.55 -27.50 -24.19
C LEU A 98 -14.65 -26.33 -24.66
N GLY A 99 -15.25 -25.30 -25.28
CA GLY A 99 -14.57 -24.24 -26.03
C GLY A 99 -14.53 -22.87 -25.36
N VAL A 100 -15.13 -22.71 -24.16
CA VAL A 100 -15.11 -21.40 -23.46
C VAL A 100 -14.27 -21.45 -22.18
N GLY A 101 -14.14 -22.60 -21.51
CA GLY A 101 -13.19 -22.75 -20.38
C GLY A 101 -11.75 -22.99 -20.84
N LEU A 102 -11.55 -23.90 -21.80
CA LEU A 102 -10.25 -24.15 -22.41
C LEU A 102 -10.01 -23.29 -23.67
N GLY A 103 -11.04 -23.05 -24.49
CA GLY A 103 -10.90 -22.24 -25.71
C GLY A 103 -10.94 -20.73 -25.48
N ALA A 104 -11.54 -20.23 -24.40
CA ALA A 104 -11.30 -18.86 -23.94
C ALA A 104 -10.10 -18.80 -22.97
N GLY A 105 -9.78 -19.83 -22.19
CA GLY A 105 -8.50 -19.89 -21.47
C GLY A 105 -7.28 -19.89 -22.40
N MET A 106 -7.39 -20.50 -23.58
CA MET A 106 -6.34 -20.58 -24.60
C MET A 106 -6.52 -19.50 -25.69
N GLY A 107 -7.73 -19.10 -26.07
CA GLY A 107 -7.99 -18.02 -27.02
C GLY A 107 -7.90 -16.61 -26.43
N MET A 108 -8.28 -16.44 -25.16
CA MET A 108 -7.95 -15.25 -24.37
C MET A 108 -6.52 -15.37 -23.84
N GLY A 109 -5.98 -16.58 -23.64
CA GLY A 109 -4.54 -16.80 -23.41
C GLY A 109 -3.67 -16.38 -24.60
N TYR A 110 -4.09 -16.61 -25.85
CA TYR A 110 -3.37 -16.20 -27.07
C TYR A 110 -3.73 -14.78 -27.54
N GLY A 111 -4.98 -14.33 -27.36
CA GLY A 111 -5.41 -12.96 -27.67
C GLY A 111 -4.94 -11.93 -26.66
N MET A 112 -4.95 -12.27 -25.37
CA MET A 112 -4.41 -11.43 -24.30
C MET A 112 -2.89 -11.57 -24.18
N SER A 113 -2.24 -12.70 -24.56
CA SER A 113 -0.78 -12.72 -24.70
C SER A 113 -0.28 -11.94 -25.92
N GLY A 114 -1.02 -11.93 -27.03
CA GLY A 114 -0.72 -11.09 -28.20
C GLY A 114 -0.88 -9.59 -27.92
N GLN A 115 -1.86 -9.20 -27.10
CA GLN A 115 -2.14 -7.80 -26.77
C GLN A 115 -1.45 -7.31 -25.47
N MET A 116 -0.95 -8.22 -24.63
CA MET A 116 -0.10 -7.90 -23.48
C MET A 116 1.40 -7.91 -23.84
N MET A 117 1.79 -8.50 -24.99
CA MET A 117 3.13 -8.33 -25.59
C MET A 117 3.31 -6.99 -26.31
N THR A 118 2.25 -6.32 -26.73
CA THR A 118 2.32 -5.00 -27.39
C THR A 118 2.18 -3.81 -26.41
N GLY A 119 1.97 -4.09 -25.11
CA GLY A 119 1.91 -3.09 -24.03
C GLY A 119 3.10 -3.10 -23.05
N MET A 120 3.95 -4.14 -23.06
CA MET A 120 5.18 -4.20 -22.26
C MET A 120 6.35 -3.47 -22.95
N GLN A 121 6.19 -2.18 -23.19
CA GLN A 121 7.34 -1.29 -23.12
C GLN A 121 7.88 -1.40 -21.70
N GLN A 122 8.88 -2.27 -21.54
CA GLN A 122 9.66 -2.40 -20.31
C GLN A 122 10.22 -1.01 -20.00
N GLN A 123 9.54 -0.30 -19.09
CA GLN A 123 10.14 0.88 -18.51
C GLN A 123 11.42 0.40 -17.81
N PRO A 124 12.58 0.99 -18.11
CA PRO A 124 13.83 0.58 -17.50
C PRO A 124 13.65 0.62 -15.98
N THR A 125 14.07 -0.44 -15.29
CA THR A 125 14.07 -0.52 -13.83
C THR A 125 15.52 -0.47 -13.36
N LYS A 126 15.77 0.19 -12.23
CA LYS A 126 17.10 0.31 -11.62
C LYS A 126 17.04 -0.17 -10.17
N ALA A 127 18.08 -0.84 -9.71
CA ALA A 127 18.20 -1.26 -8.32
C ALA A 127 18.42 -0.04 -7.41
N CYS A 128 17.72 0.01 -6.29
CA CYS A 128 17.90 1.05 -5.29
C CYS A 128 19.28 0.89 -4.61
N PRO A 129 20.13 1.94 -4.57
CA PRO A 129 21.45 1.86 -3.96
C PRO A 129 21.42 1.69 -2.44
N LYS A 130 20.29 1.99 -1.79
CA LYS A 130 20.12 1.89 -0.32
C LYS A 130 19.54 0.55 0.14
N CYS A 131 18.55 0.01 -0.56
CA CYS A 131 17.82 -1.18 -0.11
C CYS A 131 17.80 -2.34 -1.13
N GLY A 132 18.44 -2.18 -2.29
CA GLY A 132 18.52 -3.21 -3.33
C GLY A 132 17.20 -3.50 -4.06
N SER A 133 16.08 -2.86 -3.70
CA SER A 133 14.80 -3.09 -4.37
C SER A 133 14.81 -2.61 -5.81
N MET A 134 14.14 -3.36 -6.69
CA MET A 134 13.91 -2.96 -8.08
C MET A 134 12.89 -1.84 -8.14
N VAL A 135 13.27 -0.71 -8.73
CA VAL A 135 12.47 0.51 -8.75
C VAL A 135 12.40 1.04 -10.20
N PRO A 136 11.26 1.58 -10.67
CA PRO A 136 11.15 2.17 -12.01
C PRO A 136 12.17 3.30 -12.20
N ALA A 137 12.89 3.34 -13.33
CA ALA A 137 13.97 4.30 -13.57
C ALA A 137 13.52 5.76 -13.48
N ASN A 138 12.24 6.03 -13.78
CA ASN A 138 11.63 7.36 -13.75
C ASN A 138 11.19 7.82 -12.36
N SER A 139 11.35 7.00 -11.31
CA SER A 139 10.99 7.42 -9.95
C SER A 139 12.13 8.23 -9.31
N ALA A 140 11.78 9.39 -8.76
CA ALA A 140 12.72 10.25 -8.02
C ALA A 140 13.06 9.69 -6.63
N PHE A 141 12.15 8.90 -6.05
CA PHE A 141 12.27 8.33 -4.71
C PHE A 141 11.98 6.82 -4.75
N CYS A 142 12.68 6.06 -3.93
CA CYS A 142 12.44 4.63 -3.75
C CYS A 142 11.16 4.43 -2.92
N PRO A 143 10.13 3.74 -3.45
CA PRO A 143 8.90 3.49 -2.71
C PRO A 143 9.08 2.57 -1.49
N ASN A 144 10.16 1.78 -1.44
CA ASN A 144 10.40 0.84 -0.35
C ASN A 144 11.21 1.43 0.81
N CYS A 145 12.13 2.37 0.57
CA CYS A 145 13.01 2.90 1.61
C CYS A 145 13.08 4.43 1.65
N GLY A 146 12.38 5.14 0.75
CA GLY A 146 12.38 6.60 0.68
C GLY A 146 13.67 7.22 0.13
N ALA A 147 14.66 6.42 -0.27
CA ALA A 147 15.91 6.95 -0.81
C ALA A 147 15.73 7.65 -2.15
N LEU A 148 16.38 8.80 -2.34
CA LEU A 148 16.45 9.52 -3.61
C LEU A 148 17.20 8.68 -4.64
N MET A 149 16.53 8.36 -5.74
CA MET A 149 17.02 7.46 -6.79
C MET A 149 17.84 8.18 -7.87
N SER A 150 17.79 9.52 -7.88
CA SER A 150 18.64 10.36 -8.72
C SER A 150 19.23 11.48 -7.87
N PRO A 151 20.57 11.57 -7.72
CA PRO A 151 21.15 12.85 -7.32
C PRO A 151 20.78 13.85 -8.40
N ALA A 152 20.15 14.98 -8.04
CA ALA A 152 19.85 16.02 -9.01
C ALA A 152 21.16 16.40 -9.73
N THR A 153 21.20 16.28 -11.05
CA THR A 153 22.36 16.67 -11.85
C THR A 153 22.09 18.03 -12.45
N ILE A 154 23.05 18.94 -12.33
CA ILE A 154 23.05 20.23 -13.01
C ILE A 154 23.98 20.17 -14.21
N PRO A 155 23.58 20.69 -15.39
CA PRO A 155 24.49 20.80 -16.53
C PRO A 155 25.58 21.81 -16.21
N CYS A 156 26.83 21.45 -16.45
CA CYS A 156 27.96 22.37 -16.28
C CYS A 156 27.86 23.51 -17.32
N PRO A 157 27.88 24.79 -16.91
CA PRO A 157 27.75 25.92 -17.83
C PRO A 157 28.94 26.08 -18.80
N LYS A 158 30.07 25.42 -18.53
CA LYS A 158 31.28 25.47 -19.37
C LYS A 158 31.37 24.32 -20.37
N CYS A 159 31.00 23.10 -19.99
CA CYS A 159 31.21 21.90 -20.81
C CYS A 159 29.94 21.08 -21.06
N GLY A 160 28.79 21.51 -20.54
CA GLY A 160 27.49 20.83 -20.71
C GLY A 160 27.35 19.48 -20.02
N THR A 161 28.41 18.98 -19.37
CA THR A 161 28.36 17.66 -18.69
C THR A 161 27.44 17.73 -17.48
N GLN A 162 26.63 16.69 -17.30
CA GLN A 162 25.76 16.55 -16.13
C GLN A 162 26.60 16.26 -14.89
N VAL A 163 26.59 17.16 -13.91
CA VAL A 163 27.34 17.05 -12.67
C VAL A 163 26.37 16.99 -11.48
N PRO A 164 26.57 16.10 -10.48
CA PRO A 164 25.72 16.07 -9.30
C PRO A 164 25.70 17.41 -8.55
N VAL A 165 24.53 17.80 -8.03
CA VAL A 165 24.42 18.96 -7.13
C VAL A 165 25.31 18.77 -5.90
N GLY A 166 25.99 19.84 -5.48
CA GLY A 166 26.91 19.82 -4.34
C GLY A 166 28.39 19.53 -4.67
N THR A 167 28.74 19.28 -5.94
CA THR A 167 30.16 19.19 -6.33
C THR A 167 30.79 20.58 -6.43
N LYS A 168 31.90 20.83 -5.73
CA LYS A 168 32.62 22.11 -5.81
C LYS A 168 33.27 22.36 -7.16
N PHE A 169 33.63 21.30 -7.89
CA PHE A 169 34.27 21.38 -9.19
C PHE A 169 33.65 20.36 -10.15
N CYS A 170 33.48 20.74 -11.41
CA CYS A 170 33.07 19.83 -12.46
C CYS A 170 34.19 18.79 -12.68
N PRO A 171 33.92 17.48 -12.55
CA PRO A 171 34.92 16.44 -12.71
C PRO A 171 35.43 16.29 -14.15
N ASN A 172 34.76 16.89 -15.12
CA ASN A 172 35.14 16.80 -16.54
C ASN A 172 35.98 18.01 -17.00
N CYS A 173 35.58 19.25 -16.65
CA CYS A 173 36.26 20.45 -17.13
C CYS A 173 36.94 21.29 -16.03
N GLY A 174 36.87 20.87 -14.76
CA GLY A 174 37.47 21.58 -13.64
C GLY A 174 36.76 22.89 -13.24
N ASN A 175 35.64 23.25 -13.89
CA ASN A 175 34.92 24.48 -13.58
C ASN A 175 34.34 24.45 -12.16
N ASN A 176 34.51 25.52 -11.38
CA ASN A 176 33.99 25.60 -10.01
C ASN A 176 32.46 25.79 -10.05
N MET A 177 31.74 24.89 -9.38
CA MET A 177 30.27 24.79 -9.34
C MET A 177 29.73 25.06 -7.93
N SER A 178 30.55 25.61 -7.03
CA SER A 178 30.16 25.91 -5.65
C SER A 178 29.06 26.98 -5.61
N GLU A 179 28.08 26.78 -4.73
CA GLU A 179 26.99 27.70 -4.41
C GLU A 179 27.47 29.15 -4.22
N PRO A 180 26.61 30.14 -4.51
CA PRO A 180 26.96 31.56 -4.46
C PRO A 180 27.50 31.91 -3.07
N ALA A 181 28.71 32.50 -3.02
CA ALA A 181 29.37 32.90 -1.78
C ALA A 181 28.39 33.68 -0.88
N THR A 182 28.01 33.11 0.26
CA THR A 182 27.23 33.77 1.29
C THR A 182 28.17 34.37 2.34
N LYS A 183 27.92 35.61 2.76
CA LYS A 183 28.54 36.24 3.93
C LYS A 183 27.56 36.20 5.10
N LYS A 184 28.06 35.95 6.33
CA LYS A 184 27.22 36.04 7.54
C LYS A 184 26.97 37.49 7.90
N CYS A 185 25.72 37.87 8.13
CA CYS A 185 25.39 39.20 8.60
C CYS A 185 25.98 39.45 10.01
N PRO A 186 26.81 40.49 10.22
CA PRO A 186 27.42 40.78 11.52
C PRO A 186 26.41 41.14 12.62
N SER A 187 25.19 41.57 12.25
CA SER A 187 24.18 42.05 13.19
C SER A 187 23.16 40.99 13.61
N CYS A 188 22.84 40.01 12.76
CA CYS A 188 21.80 39.00 13.04
C CYS A 188 22.23 37.57 12.72
N GLY A 189 23.46 37.36 12.26
CA GLY A 189 24.04 36.04 12.01
C GLY A 189 23.45 35.26 10.82
N THR A 190 22.45 35.80 10.12
CA THR A 190 21.84 35.11 8.97
C THR A 190 22.77 35.14 7.76
N GLU A 191 22.76 34.06 6.98
CA GLU A 191 23.54 33.94 5.75
C GLU A 191 22.90 34.79 4.65
N VAL A 192 23.69 35.71 4.06
CA VAL A 192 23.23 36.61 3.01
C VAL A 192 24.18 36.51 1.83
N SER A 193 23.68 36.63 0.60
CA SER A 193 24.52 36.68 -0.60
C SER A 193 25.63 37.72 -0.48
N SER A 194 26.85 37.37 -0.89
CA SER A 194 28.04 38.24 -0.90
C SER A 194 27.81 39.58 -1.60
N ASN A 195 26.90 39.64 -2.56
CA ASN A 195 26.56 40.86 -3.31
C ASN A 195 25.44 41.71 -2.66
N ALA A 196 24.86 41.28 -1.54
CA ALA A 196 23.82 42.05 -0.88
C ALA A 196 24.41 43.21 -0.06
N LYS A 197 23.96 44.44 -0.37
CA LYS A 197 24.28 45.66 0.39
C LYS A 197 23.46 45.81 1.66
N PHE A 198 22.31 45.13 1.76
CA PHE A 198 21.42 45.19 2.91
C PHE A 198 20.99 43.78 3.31
N CYS A 199 20.87 43.53 4.61
CA CYS A 199 20.41 42.26 5.12
C CYS A 199 18.89 42.15 4.96
N PRO A 200 18.36 41.15 4.25
CA PRO A 200 16.93 40.96 4.07
C PRO A 200 16.19 40.58 5.36
N ASN A 201 16.92 40.15 6.41
CA ASN A 201 16.33 39.74 7.68
C ASN A 201 16.32 40.89 8.72
N CYS A 202 17.41 41.66 8.83
CA CYS A 202 17.52 42.72 9.85
C CYS A 202 17.56 44.15 9.29
N GLY A 203 17.53 44.33 7.97
CA GLY A 203 17.49 45.64 7.30
C GLY A 203 18.77 46.47 7.38
N LYS A 204 19.78 46.06 8.16
CA LYS A 204 21.06 46.77 8.28
C LYS A 204 21.95 46.54 7.05
N GLN A 205 22.75 47.55 6.74
CA GLN A 205 23.73 47.50 5.64
C GLN A 205 24.82 46.45 5.94
N LEU A 206 25.21 45.68 4.93
CA LEU A 206 26.12 44.52 5.02
C LEU A 206 27.49 44.77 4.40
#